data_AF-A0A8T5QEI5-F1
#
_entry.id   AF-A0A8T5QEI5-F1
#
_cell.length_a   1.000
_cell.length_b   1.000
_cell.length_c   1.000
_cell.angle_alpha   90.00
_cell.angle_beta   90.00
_cell.angle_gamma   90.00
#
_symmetry.space_group_name_H-M   'P 1'
#
loop_
_entity.id
_entity.type
_entity.pdbx_description
1 polymer ?
#
loop_
_entity_poly.entity_id
_entity_poly.type
_entity_poly.pdbx_seq_one_letter_code
_entity_poly.pdbx_strand_id
1 'polypeptide(L)'
;MDMSNKSLALLLVAAIVISLGGTLMSLNKLGEVGVTGGATAGSGQVNLTISQNTSCTVDTDVDFGSGAPTSTITISTESANAGNDFTDCTGASACRGIYINNTGNTPINVTFNSSVNGSELLGGTHGIDHFKYLIDVSEPDSADACAGTEGASSWTNIEKLTDYTVCEEQNASDSLDEISIEFNVTINESTPEGNKTATIYVSCEIST
;
A
#
# COMPACT_ATOMS: atom_id res chain seq x y z
N MET A 1 25.13 -35.96 73.09
CA MET A 1 23.78 -36.27 73.58
C MET A 1 23.13 -37.16 72.54
N ASP A 2 23.14 -38.47 72.78
CA ASP A 2 22.41 -39.40 71.93
C ASP A 2 20.92 -39.19 72.16
N MET A 3 20.25 -38.56 71.19
CA MET A 3 18.80 -38.44 71.24
C MET A 3 18.19 -39.83 71.07
N SER A 4 17.49 -40.30 72.09
CA SER A 4 16.69 -41.53 72.04
C SER A 4 15.73 -41.47 70.85
N ASN A 5 15.55 -42.58 70.14
CA ASN A 5 14.60 -42.70 69.01
C ASN A 5 13.18 -42.20 69.36
N LYS A 6 12.80 -42.25 70.66
CA LYS A 6 11.53 -41.69 71.16
C LYS A 6 11.48 -40.16 71.08
N SER A 7 12.61 -39.49 71.32
CA SER A 7 12.73 -38.03 71.22
C SER A 7 12.74 -37.58 69.76
N LEU A 8 13.36 -38.35 68.87
CA LEU A 8 13.34 -38.09 67.43
C LEU A 8 11.93 -38.25 66.83
N ALA A 9 11.20 -39.29 67.24
CA ALA A 9 9.80 -39.48 66.83
C ALA A 9 8.87 -38.38 67.34
N LEU A 10 9.07 -37.89 68.57
CA LEU A 10 8.29 -36.79 69.13
C LEU A 10 8.50 -35.48 68.34
N LEU A 11 9.75 -35.17 67.97
CA LEU A 11 10.08 -33.99 67.16
C LEU A 11 9.46 -34.06 65.77
N LEU A 12 9.46 -35.26 65.16
CA LEU A 12 8.82 -35.48 63.86
C LEU A 12 7.30 -35.23 63.93
N VAL A 13 6.63 -35.78 64.94
CA VAL A 13 5.18 -35.59 65.13
C VAL A 13 4.86 -34.11 65.39
N ALA A 14 5.65 -33.44 66.24
CA ALA A 14 5.49 -32.01 66.49
C ALA A 14 5.65 -31.17 65.21
N ALA A 15 6.65 -31.49 64.38
CA ALA A 15 6.87 -30.80 63.11
C ALA A 15 5.70 -30.98 62.13
N ILE A 16 5.13 -32.18 62.05
CA ILE A 16 3.94 -32.47 61.21
C ILE A 16 2.74 -31.65 61.70
N VAL A 17 2.48 -31.63 63.00
CA VAL A 17 1.34 -30.88 63.57
C VAL A 17 1.48 -29.38 63.33
N ILE A 18 2.68 -28.81 63.51
CA ILE A 18 2.93 -27.39 63.25
C ILE A 18 2.80 -27.07 61.76
N SER A 19 3.30 -27.95 60.88
CA SER A 19 3.18 -27.78 59.43
C SER A 19 1.71 -27.79 58.99
N LEU A 20 0.93 -28.80 59.39
CA LEU A 20 -0.50 -28.88 59.04
C LEU A 20 -1.29 -27.71 59.65
N GLY A 21 -1.05 -27.38 60.91
CA GLY A 21 -1.71 -26.25 61.57
C GLY A 21 -1.42 -24.91 60.87
N GLY A 22 -0.16 -24.68 60.49
CA GLY A 22 0.25 -23.50 59.73
C GLY A 22 -0.39 -23.44 58.34
N THR A 23 -0.46 -24.57 57.63
CA THR A 23 -1.11 -24.64 56.31
C THR A 23 -2.60 -24.35 56.40
N LEU A 24 -3.33 -24.92 57.36
CA LEU A 24 -4.76 -24.66 57.55
C LEU A 24 -5.05 -23.20 57.91
N MET A 25 -4.21 -22.59 58.75
CA MET A 25 -4.32 -21.17 59.09
C MET A 25 -4.03 -20.28 57.87
N SER A 26 -3.03 -20.64 57.05
CA SER A 26 -2.71 -19.92 55.82
C SER A 26 -3.83 -20.02 54.78
N LEU A 27 -4.48 -21.18 54.66
CA LEU A 27 -5.62 -21.38 53.75
C LEU A 27 -6.86 -20.60 54.20
N ASN A 28 -7.14 -20.54 55.51
CA ASN A 28 -8.22 -19.71 56.04
C ASN A 28 -7.98 -18.22 55.77
N LYS A 29 -6.75 -17.74 55.93
CA LYS A 29 -6.40 -16.36 55.57
C LYS A 29 -6.44 -16.11 54.07
N LEU A 30 -6.06 -17.07 53.24
CA LEU A 30 -6.14 -16.95 51.79
C LEU A 30 -7.61 -16.95 51.29
N GLY A 31 -8.53 -17.56 52.03
CA GLY A 31 -9.97 -17.44 51.79
C GLY A 31 -10.57 -16.09 52.18
N GLU A 32 -9.97 -15.39 53.15
CA GLU A 32 -10.36 -14.02 53.55
C GLU A 32 -9.75 -12.94 52.64
N VAL A 33 -8.53 -13.18 52.13
CA VAL A 33 -7.90 -12.34 51.10
C VAL A 33 -8.41 -12.79 49.74
N GLY A 34 -9.62 -12.36 49.38
CA GLY A 34 -10.20 -12.65 48.07
C GLY A 34 -9.17 -12.43 46.97
N VAL A 35 -8.97 -13.44 46.11
CA VAL A 35 -8.07 -13.36 44.96
C VAL A 35 -8.56 -12.21 44.08
N THR A 36 -7.90 -11.07 44.14
CA THR A 36 -8.13 -9.98 43.22
C THR A 36 -7.58 -10.40 41.86
N GLY A 37 -8.42 -10.38 40.82
CA GLY A 37 -8.04 -10.79 39.45
C GLY A 37 -8.99 -11.78 38.77
N GLY A 38 -9.98 -12.34 39.48
CA GLY A 38 -11.00 -13.23 38.92
C GLY A 38 -12.26 -12.51 38.46
N ALA A 39 -12.16 -11.53 37.56
CA ALA A 39 -13.36 -10.92 36.98
C ALA A 39 -14.07 -11.95 36.07
N THR A 40 -15.10 -12.62 36.58
CA THR A 40 -15.94 -13.56 35.82
C THR A 40 -17.09 -12.87 35.08
N ALA A 41 -17.31 -11.58 35.35
CA ALA A 41 -18.20 -10.69 34.62
C ALA A 41 -17.77 -9.24 34.83
N GLY A 42 -17.76 -8.46 33.75
CA GLY A 42 -17.36 -7.05 33.72
C GLY A 42 -16.65 -6.73 32.40
N SER A 43 -17.17 -5.76 31.65
CA SER A 43 -16.49 -5.23 30.47
C SER A 43 -15.32 -4.36 30.91
N GLY A 44 -14.09 -4.75 30.55
CA GLY A 44 -12.94 -3.84 30.59
C GLY A 44 -13.03 -2.84 29.45
N GLN A 45 -12.79 -1.57 29.72
CA GLN A 45 -12.76 -0.54 28.68
C GLN A 45 -11.37 -0.53 28.04
N VAL A 46 -11.27 -0.97 26.78
CA VAL A 46 -10.04 -0.87 25.99
C VAL A 46 -10.11 0.42 25.19
N ASN A 47 -9.22 1.36 25.49
CA ASN A 47 -9.05 2.57 24.67
C ASN A 47 -8.08 2.24 23.54
N LEU A 48 -8.63 1.87 22.38
CA LEU A 48 -7.86 1.74 21.13
C LEU A 48 -7.90 3.09 20.40
N THR A 49 -6.74 3.73 20.25
CA THR A 49 -6.59 4.92 19.41
C THR A 49 -5.92 4.51 18.11
N ILE A 50 -6.68 4.54 17.01
CA ILE A 50 -6.13 4.39 15.66
C ILE A 50 -5.87 5.80 15.15
N SER A 51 -4.60 6.16 14.93
CA SER A 51 -4.25 7.42 14.31
C SER A 51 -4.56 7.38 12.81
N GLN A 52 -5.02 8.49 12.25
CA GLN A 52 -5.11 8.67 10.81
C GLN A 52 -3.71 8.62 10.21
N ASN A 53 -3.53 7.81 9.17
CA ASN A 53 -2.28 7.57 8.46
C ASN A 53 -2.51 7.71 6.97
N THR A 54 -1.87 8.71 6.37
CA THR A 54 -1.84 8.96 4.93
C THR A 54 -0.57 8.36 4.36
N SER A 55 -0.70 7.38 3.47
CA SER A 55 0.44 6.75 2.81
C SER A 55 -0.01 6.17 1.48
N CYS A 56 0.83 6.26 0.45
CA CYS A 56 0.62 5.60 -0.81
C CYS A 56 1.94 4.99 -1.31
N THR A 57 1.84 3.93 -2.11
CA THR A 57 2.98 3.34 -2.82
C THR A 57 2.80 3.54 -4.32
N VAL A 58 3.90 3.84 -5.01
CA VAL A 58 3.94 4.03 -6.47
C VAL A 58 4.94 3.02 -7.03
N ASP A 59 4.47 2.02 -7.79
CA ASP A 59 5.21 0.74 -7.93
C ASP A 59 5.89 0.49 -9.30
N THR A 60 5.86 1.42 -10.26
CA THR A 60 6.38 1.11 -11.61
C THR A 60 7.10 2.26 -12.31
N ASP A 61 8.22 1.92 -12.96
CA ASP A 61 8.83 2.70 -14.04
C ASP A 61 8.27 2.19 -15.38
N VAL A 62 7.70 3.08 -16.20
CA VAL A 62 7.16 2.74 -17.52
C VAL A 62 8.29 2.71 -18.54
N ASP A 63 8.58 1.53 -19.08
CA ASP A 63 9.59 1.33 -20.14
C ASP A 63 8.95 0.75 -21.41
N PHE A 64 8.89 1.57 -22.46
CA PHE A 64 8.42 1.17 -23.79
C PHE A 64 9.51 0.48 -24.64
N GLY A 65 10.70 0.31 -24.09
CA GLY A 65 11.84 -0.34 -24.70
C GLY A 65 12.53 0.48 -25.79
N SER A 66 13.38 -0.20 -26.55
CA SER A 66 14.13 0.38 -27.66
C SER A 66 13.51 0.04 -29.00
N GLY A 67 13.54 0.98 -29.94
CA GLY A 67 13.10 0.77 -31.32
C GLY A 67 13.50 1.91 -32.25
N ALA A 68 13.35 1.68 -33.55
CA ALA A 68 13.65 2.65 -34.59
C ALA A 68 12.43 2.75 -35.53
N PRO A 69 11.54 3.74 -35.31
CA PRO A 69 10.30 3.83 -36.08
C PRO A 69 10.59 4.07 -37.56
N THR A 70 10.09 3.18 -38.41
CA THR A 70 10.14 3.33 -39.89
C THR A 70 8.85 3.96 -40.45
N SER A 71 7.83 4.08 -39.60
CA SER A 71 6.54 4.74 -39.83
C SER A 71 5.99 5.27 -38.52
N THR A 72 4.87 6.01 -38.57
CA THR A 72 4.12 6.36 -37.35
C THR A 72 3.59 5.11 -36.64
N ILE A 73 3.91 4.98 -35.36
CA ILE A 73 3.48 3.90 -34.48
C ILE A 73 3.01 4.52 -33.16
N THR A 74 1.94 3.96 -32.59
CA THR A 74 1.48 4.32 -31.25
C THR A 74 1.71 3.14 -30.31
N ILE A 75 2.35 3.43 -29.18
CA ILE A 75 2.71 2.49 -28.11
C ILE A 75 1.88 2.87 -26.88
N SER A 76 1.31 1.89 -26.18
CA SER A 76 0.40 2.14 -25.06
C SER A 76 0.62 1.13 -23.95
N THR A 77 0.40 1.55 -22.70
CA THR A 77 0.40 0.63 -21.55
C THR A 77 -0.94 -0.10 -21.36
N GLU A 78 -2.06 0.52 -21.79
CA GLU A 78 -3.41 -0.08 -21.73
C GLU A 78 -3.61 -1.28 -22.69
N SER A 79 -2.75 -1.41 -23.71
CA SER A 79 -2.91 -2.42 -24.77
C SER A 79 -1.60 -3.16 -25.00
N ALA A 80 -1.66 -4.49 -25.13
CA ALA A 80 -0.52 -5.26 -25.61
C ALA A 80 -0.07 -4.70 -26.97
N ASN A 81 1.17 -4.20 -27.04
CA ASN A 81 1.71 -3.50 -28.20
C ASN A 81 1.45 -4.24 -29.52
N ALA A 82 1.01 -3.50 -30.55
CA ALA A 82 0.92 -3.99 -31.93
C ALA A 82 2.03 -3.46 -32.85
N GLY A 83 3.10 -2.85 -32.31
CA GLY A 83 4.19 -2.24 -33.08
C GLY A 83 5.39 -3.17 -33.28
N ASN A 84 5.66 -3.61 -34.51
CA ASN A 84 6.71 -4.57 -34.87
C ASN A 84 8.18 -4.10 -34.64
N ASP A 85 8.41 -2.89 -34.13
CA ASP A 85 9.75 -2.27 -34.10
C ASP A 85 10.25 -1.93 -32.68
N PHE A 86 9.48 -2.21 -31.62
CA PHE A 86 9.85 -1.97 -30.21
C PHE A 86 9.74 -3.27 -29.40
N THR A 87 10.80 -3.65 -28.70
CA THR A 87 10.75 -4.69 -27.64
C THR A 87 9.90 -4.17 -26.49
N ASP A 88 8.99 -4.88 -25.84
CA ASP A 88 8.05 -5.94 -26.19
C ASP A 88 6.98 -5.80 -25.08
N CYS A 89 5.91 -5.03 -25.30
CA CYS A 89 4.77 -4.99 -24.37
C CYS A 89 3.80 -6.16 -24.65
N THR A 90 4.29 -7.36 -25.01
CA THR A 90 3.45 -8.55 -25.27
C THR A 90 3.57 -9.67 -24.23
N GLY A 91 4.48 -9.55 -23.25
CA GLY A 91 4.59 -10.47 -22.11
C GLY A 91 3.57 -10.20 -21.00
N ALA A 92 3.35 -11.14 -20.06
CA ALA A 92 2.46 -10.91 -18.89
C ALA A 92 2.97 -9.82 -17.91
N SER A 93 4.17 -9.29 -18.17
CA SER A 93 4.81 -8.15 -17.49
C SER A 93 4.90 -6.92 -18.44
N ALA A 94 4.18 -6.95 -19.55
CA ALA A 94 4.13 -5.92 -20.58
C ALA A 94 3.79 -4.57 -19.99
N CYS A 95 4.47 -3.53 -20.51
CA CYS A 95 4.31 -2.11 -20.22
C CYS A 95 2.99 -1.80 -19.51
N ARG A 96 3.04 -1.78 -18.18
CA ARG A 96 1.89 -1.40 -17.37
C ARG A 96 2.01 0.07 -17.05
N GLY A 97 0.89 0.71 -16.75
CA GLY A 97 0.88 2.07 -16.22
C GLY A 97 1.61 2.18 -14.88
N ILE A 98 1.56 3.39 -14.33
CA ILE A 98 2.01 3.65 -12.96
C ILE A 98 0.88 3.27 -12.00
N TYR A 99 1.10 2.25 -11.17
CA TYR A 99 0.15 1.88 -10.11
C TYR A 99 0.36 2.71 -8.86
N ILE A 100 -0.76 3.14 -8.28
CA ILE A 100 -0.81 3.94 -7.07
C ILE A 100 -1.74 3.22 -6.11
N ASN A 101 -1.18 2.73 -5.01
CA ASN A 101 -1.94 2.04 -3.97
C ASN A 101 -2.01 2.90 -2.69
N ASN A 102 -3.22 3.14 -2.18
CA ASN A 102 -3.46 3.78 -0.89
C ASN A 102 -3.30 2.78 0.28
N THR A 103 -2.06 2.63 0.73
CA THR A 103 -1.69 1.82 1.90
C THR A 103 -2.00 2.49 3.26
N GLY A 104 -2.66 3.66 3.23
CA GLY A 104 -3.11 4.40 4.40
C GLY A 104 -4.35 3.79 5.06
N ASN A 105 -4.93 4.53 6.01
CA ASN A 105 -6.24 4.19 6.60
C ASN A 105 -7.27 5.31 6.46
N THR A 106 -6.98 6.28 5.60
CA THR A 106 -7.85 7.40 5.24
C THR A 106 -7.83 7.60 3.72
N PRO A 107 -8.92 8.12 3.12
CA PRO A 107 -8.91 8.49 1.71
C PRO A 107 -7.80 9.50 1.38
N ILE A 108 -7.27 9.41 0.16
CA ILE A 108 -6.22 10.30 -0.33
C ILE A 108 -6.62 10.97 -1.64
N ASN A 109 -6.16 12.20 -1.83
CA ASN A 109 -6.19 12.88 -3.12
C ASN A 109 -4.88 12.61 -3.85
N VAL A 110 -5.00 12.12 -5.08
CA VAL A 110 -3.87 11.77 -5.93
C VAL A 110 -3.83 12.69 -7.13
N THR A 111 -2.68 13.34 -7.31
CA THR A 111 -2.38 14.14 -8.49
C THR A 111 -1.05 13.70 -9.09
N PHE A 112 -0.86 14.01 -10.38
CA PHE A 112 0.44 13.85 -11.00
C PHE A 112 0.77 15.00 -11.95
N ASN A 113 2.05 15.18 -12.24
CA ASN A 113 2.52 15.99 -13.35
C ASN A 113 3.74 15.35 -14.03
N SER A 114 4.16 15.92 -15.16
CA SER A 114 5.30 15.43 -15.96
C SER A 114 6.36 16.51 -16.13
N SER A 115 7.63 16.10 -16.14
CA SER A 115 8.77 16.97 -16.44
C SER A 115 8.79 17.51 -17.88
N VAL A 116 8.08 16.85 -18.80
CA VAL A 116 8.08 17.14 -20.25
C VAL A 116 6.69 16.91 -20.88
N ASN A 117 6.42 17.61 -21.99
CA ASN A 117 5.29 17.31 -22.88
C ASN A 117 5.73 16.40 -24.05
N GLY A 118 4.80 16.04 -24.94
CA GLY A 118 5.10 15.16 -26.09
C GLY A 118 6.15 15.69 -27.06
N SER A 119 6.14 16.99 -27.34
CA SER A 119 7.12 17.62 -28.24
C SER A 119 8.54 17.65 -27.65
N GLU A 120 8.65 17.82 -26.33
CA GLU A 120 9.93 17.81 -25.61
C GLU A 120 10.45 16.39 -25.38
N LEU A 121 9.56 15.43 -25.09
CA LEU A 121 9.91 14.02 -24.89
C LEU A 121 10.48 13.41 -26.17
N LEU A 122 9.82 13.64 -27.30
CA LEU A 122 10.11 12.94 -28.56
C LEU A 122 10.97 13.75 -29.52
N GLY A 123 10.91 15.09 -29.49
CA GLY A 123 11.61 15.97 -30.42
C GLY A 123 11.15 15.82 -31.87
N GLY A 124 12.01 16.19 -32.83
CA GLY A 124 11.70 16.06 -34.25
C GLY A 124 10.48 16.90 -34.68
N THR A 125 9.52 16.29 -35.36
CA THR A 125 8.26 16.93 -35.77
C THR A 125 7.06 16.59 -34.86
N HIS A 126 7.31 16.07 -33.65
CA HIS A 126 6.25 15.63 -32.75
C HIS A 126 5.52 16.81 -32.06
N GLY A 127 4.20 16.69 -31.94
CA GLY A 127 3.35 17.62 -31.21
C GLY A 127 3.17 17.26 -29.74
N ILE A 128 2.49 18.14 -28.99
CA ILE A 128 2.12 17.89 -27.58
C ILE A 128 1.17 16.70 -27.44
N ASP A 129 0.45 16.34 -28.50
CA ASP A 129 -0.53 15.27 -28.59
C ASP A 129 0.09 13.89 -28.84
N HIS A 130 1.42 13.80 -28.89
CA HIS A 130 2.12 12.52 -29.05
C HIS A 130 2.56 11.89 -27.72
N PHE A 131 2.25 12.52 -26.58
CA PHE A 131 2.41 11.93 -25.25
C PHE A 131 1.14 12.19 -24.44
N LYS A 132 0.43 11.11 -24.11
CA LYS A 132 -0.88 11.16 -23.49
C LYS A 132 -0.96 10.25 -22.28
N TYR A 133 -1.94 10.53 -21.43
CA TYR A 133 -2.32 9.69 -20.31
C TYR A 133 -3.82 9.36 -20.31
N LEU A 134 -4.17 8.34 -19.56
CA LEU A 134 -5.51 7.88 -19.21
C LEU A 134 -5.44 7.43 -17.74
N ILE A 135 -6.51 7.62 -16.98
CA ILE A 135 -6.63 7.02 -15.65
C ILE A 135 -7.52 5.80 -15.76
N ASP A 136 -7.01 4.67 -15.28
CA ASP A 136 -7.78 3.46 -15.10
C ASP A 136 -8.00 3.22 -13.60
N VAL A 137 -9.25 3.37 -13.18
CA VAL A 137 -9.74 3.23 -11.81
C VAL A 137 -10.34 1.84 -11.54
N SER A 138 -10.35 0.96 -12.55
CA SER A 138 -10.78 -0.42 -12.37
C SER A 138 -9.64 -1.25 -11.80
N GLU A 139 -9.76 -1.68 -10.55
CA GLU A 139 -9.02 -2.86 -10.15
C GLU A 139 -9.57 -4.08 -10.90
N PRO A 140 -8.73 -5.11 -11.17
CA PRO A 140 -9.15 -6.31 -11.88
C PRO A 140 -10.38 -7.03 -11.30
N ASP A 141 -10.78 -6.75 -10.06
CA ASP A 141 -11.85 -7.47 -9.34
C ASP A 141 -12.88 -6.60 -8.57
N SER A 142 -12.94 -5.27 -8.72
CA SER A 142 -13.76 -4.41 -7.82
C SER A 142 -14.57 -3.26 -8.44
N ALA A 143 -15.32 -2.57 -7.56
CA ALA A 143 -15.94 -1.27 -7.84
C ALA A 143 -14.87 -0.16 -7.91
N ASP A 144 -15.31 1.05 -8.24
CA ASP A 144 -14.48 2.24 -8.42
C ASP A 144 -13.59 2.55 -7.21
N ALA A 145 -12.27 2.61 -7.43
CA ALA A 145 -11.28 2.97 -6.41
C ALA A 145 -11.38 4.44 -5.99
N CYS A 146 -12.01 5.29 -6.82
CA CYS A 146 -12.22 6.71 -6.58
C CYS A 146 -13.64 7.00 -6.09
N ALA A 147 -13.76 7.70 -4.95
CA ALA A 147 -15.06 8.15 -4.45
C ALA A 147 -15.43 9.57 -4.93
N GLY A 148 -14.45 10.40 -5.26
CA GLY A 148 -14.60 11.79 -5.69
C GLY A 148 -14.45 11.98 -7.20
N THR A 149 -13.85 13.11 -7.60
CA THR A 149 -13.53 13.40 -9.00
C THR A 149 -12.45 12.46 -9.51
N GLU A 150 -12.78 11.68 -10.53
CA GLU A 150 -11.81 10.90 -11.31
C GLU A 150 -11.03 11.79 -12.29
N GLY A 151 -9.81 11.36 -12.61
CA GLY A 151 -9.02 11.95 -13.67
C GLY A 151 -9.55 11.67 -15.08
N ALA A 152 -8.68 11.83 -16.07
CA ALA A 152 -9.07 11.70 -17.46
C ALA A 152 -9.48 10.26 -17.82
N SER A 153 -10.74 10.05 -18.18
CA SER A 153 -11.30 8.77 -18.69
C SER A 153 -11.10 8.55 -20.20
N SER A 154 -10.31 9.42 -20.84
CA SER A 154 -9.92 9.28 -22.25
C SER A 154 -8.53 9.87 -22.47
N TRP A 155 -7.82 9.37 -23.49
CA TRP A 155 -6.47 9.78 -23.82
C TRP A 155 -6.31 11.29 -23.92
N THR A 156 -5.66 11.87 -22.91
CA THR A 156 -5.49 13.31 -22.73
C THR A 156 -4.02 13.68 -22.85
N ASN A 157 -3.74 14.79 -23.52
CA ASN A 157 -2.36 15.24 -23.74
C ASN A 157 -1.70 15.66 -22.42
N ILE A 158 -0.44 15.28 -22.26
CA ILE A 158 0.38 15.70 -21.11
C ILE A 158 1.04 17.04 -21.45
N GLU A 159 0.68 18.06 -20.67
CA GLU A 159 1.37 19.33 -20.59
C GLU A 159 2.44 19.28 -19.51
N LYS A 160 3.53 19.99 -19.74
CA LYS A 160 4.66 20.03 -18.83
C LYS A 160 4.32 20.80 -17.56
N LEU A 161 4.62 20.19 -16.41
CA LEU A 161 4.42 20.77 -15.07
C LEU A 161 2.98 21.24 -14.81
N THR A 162 2.02 20.65 -15.52
CA THR A 162 0.58 20.82 -15.24
C THR A 162 0.14 19.71 -14.30
N ASP A 163 -0.50 20.07 -13.19
CA ASP A 163 -1.06 19.10 -12.26
C ASP A 163 -2.38 18.53 -12.80
N TYR A 164 -2.45 17.22 -12.84
CA TYR A 164 -3.62 16.46 -13.25
C TYR A 164 -4.18 15.69 -12.06
N THR A 165 -5.49 15.76 -11.88
CA THR A 165 -6.20 14.87 -10.96
C THR A 165 -6.10 13.45 -11.50
N VAL A 166 -5.65 12.53 -10.66
CA VAL A 166 -5.81 11.09 -10.87
C VAL A 166 -7.11 10.65 -10.22
N CYS A 167 -7.26 11.01 -8.94
CA CYS A 167 -8.37 10.58 -8.11
C CYS A 167 -8.52 11.53 -6.91
N GLU A 168 -9.72 12.07 -6.70
CA GLU A 168 -10.09 12.64 -5.40
C GLU A 168 -10.73 11.54 -4.54
N GLU A 169 -10.36 11.49 -3.27
CA GLU A 169 -10.85 10.50 -2.31
C GLU A 169 -10.63 9.04 -2.77
N GLN A 170 -9.40 8.69 -3.18
CA GLN A 170 -9.02 7.30 -3.40
C GLN A 170 -9.24 6.50 -2.11
N ASN A 171 -9.98 5.40 -2.20
CA ASN A 171 -10.35 4.60 -1.04
C ASN A 171 -9.12 3.97 -0.38
N ALA A 172 -9.22 3.70 0.92
CA ALA A 172 -8.21 2.97 1.70
C ALA A 172 -8.64 1.52 2.02
N SER A 173 -9.67 1.03 1.30
CA SER A 173 -10.16 -0.34 1.46
C SER A 173 -9.37 -1.23 0.52
N ASP A 174 -8.86 -2.35 1.02
CA ASP A 174 -8.03 -3.36 0.32
C ASP A 174 -8.61 -3.96 -0.98
N SER A 175 -9.83 -3.55 -1.35
CA SER A 175 -10.50 -3.98 -2.57
C SER A 175 -10.85 -2.81 -3.48
N LEU A 176 -10.33 -1.60 -3.21
CA LEU A 176 -10.65 -0.33 -3.86
C LEU A 176 -9.46 0.65 -3.72
N ASP A 177 -8.27 0.17 -3.36
CA ASP A 177 -7.14 1.00 -2.96
C ASP A 177 -6.08 1.14 -4.06
N GLU A 178 -6.26 0.55 -5.23
CA GLU A 178 -5.35 0.65 -6.37
C GLU A 178 -5.99 1.39 -7.57
N ILE A 179 -5.22 2.31 -8.15
CA ILE A 179 -5.51 3.01 -9.41
C ILE A 179 -4.27 3.00 -10.28
N SER A 180 -4.43 3.17 -11.59
CA SER A 180 -3.32 3.21 -12.53
C SER A 180 -3.36 4.42 -13.47
N ILE A 181 -2.18 4.98 -13.74
CA ILE A 181 -1.96 5.99 -14.78
C ILE A 181 -1.40 5.28 -16.00
N GLU A 182 -2.21 5.19 -17.04
CA GLU A 182 -1.85 4.58 -18.31
C GLU A 182 -1.27 5.65 -19.25
N PHE A 183 -0.32 5.26 -20.09
CA PHE A 183 0.41 6.15 -21.00
C PHE A 183 0.29 5.68 -22.45
N ASN A 184 0.26 6.66 -23.34
CA ASN A 184 0.24 6.45 -24.79
C ASN A 184 1.22 7.40 -25.47
N VAL A 185 2.11 6.85 -26.28
CA VAL A 185 3.17 7.59 -26.97
C VAL A 185 3.08 7.31 -28.46
N THR A 186 3.01 8.36 -29.27
CA THR A 186 3.01 8.27 -30.73
C THR A 186 4.36 8.71 -31.27
N ILE A 187 5.08 7.79 -31.91
CA ILE A 187 6.41 7.99 -32.47
C ILE A 187 6.38 7.86 -33.99
N ASN A 188 7.35 8.45 -34.71
CA ASN A 188 7.45 8.34 -36.16
C ASN A 188 8.91 8.49 -36.62
N GLU A 189 9.15 8.42 -37.93
CA GLU A 189 10.50 8.48 -38.52
C GLU A 189 11.28 9.77 -38.23
N SER A 190 10.63 10.82 -37.69
CA SER A 190 11.29 12.06 -37.27
C SER A 190 11.86 12.02 -35.85
N THR A 191 11.57 10.97 -35.06
CA THR A 191 12.07 10.84 -33.69
C THR A 191 13.60 10.77 -33.72
N PRO A 192 14.32 11.76 -33.16
CA PRO A 192 15.78 11.73 -33.17
C PRO A 192 16.30 10.59 -32.29
N GLU A 193 17.46 10.05 -32.65
CA GLU A 193 18.14 9.01 -31.85
C GLU A 193 18.40 9.46 -30.40
N GLY A 194 18.55 8.47 -29.51
CA GLY A 194 18.88 8.66 -28.10
C GLY A 194 17.73 8.38 -27.14
N ASN A 195 18.08 8.27 -25.86
CA ASN A 195 17.12 7.95 -24.79
C ASN A 195 16.09 9.07 -24.63
N LYS A 196 14.81 8.69 -24.60
CA LYS A 196 13.69 9.59 -24.30
C LYS A 196 13.18 9.25 -22.91
N THR A 197 13.11 10.24 -22.03
CA THR A 197 12.70 10.03 -20.64
C THR A 197 11.82 11.18 -20.19
N ALA A 198 10.69 10.83 -19.58
CA ALA A 198 9.85 11.73 -18.81
C ALA A 198 9.91 11.31 -17.35
N THR A 199 10.03 12.27 -16.43
CA THR A 199 9.83 12.01 -15.00
C THR A 199 8.39 12.36 -14.66
N ILE A 200 7.66 11.39 -14.12
CA ILE A 200 6.32 11.56 -13.60
C ILE A 200 6.42 11.79 -12.10
N TYR A 201 5.83 12.89 -11.62
CA TYR A 201 5.78 13.21 -10.20
C TYR A 201 4.36 12.97 -9.71
N VAL A 202 4.20 12.07 -8.75
CA VAL A 202 2.92 11.74 -8.13
C VAL A 202 2.88 12.37 -6.73
N SER A 203 1.77 13.02 -6.39
CA SER A 203 1.48 13.52 -5.04
C SER A 203 0.29 12.78 -4.45
N CYS A 204 0.41 12.37 -3.19
CA CYS A 204 -0.65 11.75 -2.41
C CYS A 204 -0.85 12.57 -1.13
N GLU A 205 -2.02 13.17 -0.99
CA GLU A 205 -2.36 14.04 0.14
C GLU A 205 -3.62 13.55 0.84
N ILE A 206 -3.81 13.89 2.12
CA ILE A 206 -5.04 13.52 2.82
C ILE A 206 -6.24 14.24 2.21
N SER A 207 -7.33 13.52 1.97
CA SER A 207 -8.61 14.15 1.59
C SER A 207 -9.20 14.83 2.83
N THR A 208 -9.44 16.14 2.74
CA THR A 208 -9.98 16.97 3.84
C THR A 208 -11.49 17.13 3.78
#